data_AF-W1U5F2-F1
#
_entry.id   AF-W1U5F2-F1
#
_cell.length_a   1.000
_cell.length_b   1.000
_cell.length_c   1.000
_cell.angle_alpha   90.00
_cell.angle_beta   90.00
_cell.angle_gamma   90.00
#
_symmetry.space_group_name_H-M   'P 1'
#
loop_
_entity.id
_entity.type
_entity.pdbx_description
1 polymer ?
#
loop_
_entity_poly.entity_id
_entity_poly.type
_entity_poly.pdbx_seq_one_letter_code
_entity_poly.pdbx_strand_id
1 'polypeptide(L)'
;MPITSLEIKDKTFSTRFRGFDQEEVDEFLDIVVRDYEDLVRSNHDKDLHIKSLEERLSYFDEMKDSLSQSVLIAQDTAERVKQAANDRSENIVHKAEQEAQHLLDEAKYKANEILRQHHIL
;
A
#
# COMPACT_ATOMS: atom_id res chain seq x y z
N MET A 1 -9.02 22.46 -31.58
CA MET A 1 -9.64 21.28 -32.22
C MET A 1 -8.85 20.97 -33.47
N PRO A 2 -8.31 19.75 -33.60
CA PRO A 2 -7.80 19.28 -34.88
C PRO A 2 -8.99 19.01 -35.82
N ILE A 3 -8.71 19.04 -37.12
CA ILE A 3 -9.67 18.72 -38.19
C ILE A 3 -10.24 17.31 -37.99
N THR A 4 -11.54 17.12 -38.21
CA THR A 4 -12.21 15.81 -38.17
C THR A 4 -12.15 15.10 -39.52
N SER A 5 -12.25 13.76 -39.54
CA SER A 5 -12.30 12.98 -40.80
C SER A 5 -13.41 13.46 -41.74
N LEU A 6 -14.55 13.89 -41.18
CA LEU A 6 -15.67 14.45 -41.93
C LEU A 6 -15.31 15.79 -42.57
N GLU A 7 -14.61 16.67 -41.85
CA GLU A 7 -14.12 17.94 -42.39
C GLU A 7 -13.05 17.77 -43.49
N ILE A 8 -12.26 16.67 -43.45
CA ILE A 8 -11.33 16.32 -44.54
C ILE A 8 -12.13 15.89 -45.77
N LYS A 9 -13.14 15.02 -45.58
CA LYS A 9 -13.98 14.49 -46.66
C LYS A 9 -14.83 15.57 -47.34
N ASP A 10 -15.40 16.48 -46.56
CA ASP A 10 -16.28 17.55 -47.07
C ASP A 10 -15.48 18.76 -47.60
N LYS A 11 -14.14 18.67 -47.66
CA LYS A 11 -13.29 19.79 -48.04
C LYS A 11 -13.34 20.03 -49.55
N THR A 12 -13.96 21.14 -49.94
CA THR A 12 -13.89 21.64 -51.32
C THR A 12 -12.73 22.62 -51.51
N PHE A 13 -11.95 22.45 -52.58
CA PHE A 13 -10.88 23.39 -52.96
C PHE A 13 -11.29 24.29 -54.12
N SER A 14 -10.84 25.55 -54.12
CA SER A 14 -11.02 26.46 -55.24
C SER A 14 -10.11 26.07 -56.41
N THR A 15 -10.62 26.05 -57.64
CA THR A 15 -9.82 25.77 -58.83
C THR A 15 -9.07 27.02 -59.32
N ARG A 16 -7.86 26.84 -59.86
CA ARG A 16 -7.08 27.89 -60.54
C ARG A 16 -6.37 27.31 -61.76
N PHE A 17 -6.02 28.17 -62.72
CA PHE A 17 -5.26 27.77 -63.91
C PHE A 17 -3.90 27.15 -63.49
N ARG A 18 -3.62 25.93 -63.96
CA ARG A 18 -2.49 25.07 -63.55
C ARG A 18 -2.52 24.62 -62.07
N GLY A 19 -3.70 24.32 -61.53
CA GLY A 19 -3.85 23.64 -60.23
C GLY A 19 -3.54 22.14 -60.29
N PHE A 20 -3.60 21.48 -59.13
CA PHE A 20 -3.55 20.02 -59.04
C PHE A 20 -4.74 19.37 -59.73
N ASP A 21 -4.56 18.13 -60.18
CA ASP A 21 -5.66 17.31 -60.67
C ASP A 21 -6.62 17.04 -59.52
N GLN A 22 -7.91 17.24 -59.77
CA GLN A 22 -8.94 17.06 -58.75
C GLN A 22 -9.12 15.59 -58.40
N GLU A 23 -9.05 14.68 -59.38
CA GLU A 23 -9.21 13.24 -59.13
C GLU A 23 -8.05 12.70 -58.28
N GLU A 24 -6.81 13.10 -58.55
CA GLU A 24 -5.65 12.71 -57.74
C GLU A 24 -5.74 13.24 -56.30
N VAL A 25 -6.25 14.47 -56.12
CA VAL A 25 -6.45 15.06 -54.79
C VAL A 25 -7.55 14.32 -54.03
N ASP A 26 -8.65 13.98 -54.68
CA ASP A 26 -9.77 13.27 -54.06
C ASP A 26 -9.35 11.84 -53.64
N GLU A 27 -8.62 11.11 -54.49
CA GLU A 27 -8.05 9.79 -54.14
C GLU A 27 -7.09 9.87 -52.94
N PHE A 28 -6.25 10.90 -52.89
CA PHE A 28 -5.35 11.12 -51.75
C PHE A 28 -6.12 11.43 -50.47
N LEU A 29 -7.15 12.28 -50.54
CA LEU A 29 -8.00 12.59 -49.39
C LEU A 29 -8.72 11.35 -48.85
N ASP A 30 -9.17 10.44 -49.71
CA ASP A 30 -9.80 9.18 -49.27
C ASP A 30 -8.85 8.27 -48.48
N ILE A 31 -7.55 8.29 -48.80
CA ILE A 31 -6.52 7.59 -48.02
C ILE A 31 -6.33 8.31 -46.67
N VAL A 32 -6.17 9.63 -46.70
CA VAL A 32 -5.98 10.44 -45.48
C VAL A 32 -7.16 10.30 -44.52
N VAL A 33 -8.40 10.29 -45.01
CA VAL A 33 -9.60 10.11 -44.19
C VAL A 33 -9.56 8.76 -43.47
N ARG A 34 -9.25 7.66 -44.18
CA ARG A 34 -9.16 6.32 -43.58
C ARG A 34 -8.08 6.24 -42.52
N ASP A 35 -6.87 6.69 -42.84
CA ASP A 35 -5.75 6.65 -41.91
C ASP A 35 -6.03 7.51 -40.67
N TYR A 36 -6.72 8.64 -40.84
CA TYR A 36 -7.10 9.50 -39.74
C TYR A 36 -8.19 8.87 -38.84
N GLU A 37 -9.19 8.19 -39.43
CA GLU A 37 -10.20 7.43 -38.67
C GLU A 37 -9.56 6.30 -37.85
N ASP A 38 -8.64 5.54 -38.45
CA ASP A 38 -7.92 4.47 -37.77
C ASP A 38 -7.03 5.00 -36.65
N LEU A 39 -6.37 6.14 -36.86
CA LEU A 39 -5.57 6.81 -35.84
C LEU A 39 -6.45 7.29 -34.67
N VAL A 40 -7.60 7.92 -34.95
CA VAL A 40 -8.53 8.39 -33.92
C VAL A 40 -9.07 7.21 -33.11
N ARG A 41 -9.44 6.10 -33.76
CA ARG A 41 -9.90 4.89 -33.07
C ARG A 41 -8.80 4.31 -32.19
N SER A 42 -7.59 4.14 -32.74
CA SER A 42 -6.43 3.62 -31.99
C SER A 42 -6.09 4.50 -30.78
N ASN A 43 -6.19 5.83 -30.92
CA ASN A 43 -5.95 6.74 -29.82
C ASN A 43 -7.04 6.62 -28.74
N HIS A 44 -8.30 6.50 -29.13
CA HIS A 44 -9.39 6.26 -28.20
C HIS A 44 -9.23 4.94 -27.42
N ASP A 45 -8.88 3.85 -28.11
CA ASP A 45 -8.64 2.55 -27.50
C ASP A 45 -7.46 2.60 -26.52
N LYS A 46 -6.40 3.34 -26.87
CA LYS A 46 -5.24 3.59 -25.99
C LYS A 46 -5.63 4.40 -24.76
N ASP A 47 -6.42 5.45 -24.91
CA ASP A 47 -6.90 6.27 -23.80
C ASP A 47 -7.74 5.44 -22.81
N LEU A 48 -8.62 4.56 -23.33
CA LEU A 48 -9.38 3.63 -22.51
C LEU A 48 -8.46 2.64 -21.78
N HIS A 49 -7.45 2.12 -22.46
CA HIS A 49 -6.48 1.21 -21.86
C HIS A 49 -5.64 1.88 -20.76
N ILE A 50 -5.18 3.11 -20.99
CA ILE A 50 -4.44 3.91 -20.02
C ILE A 50 -5.30 4.14 -18.78
N LYS A 51 -6.55 4.58 -18.93
CA LYS A 51 -7.47 4.76 -17.80
C LYS A 51 -7.64 3.49 -16.97
N SER A 52 -7.83 2.35 -17.64
CA SER A 52 -7.95 1.06 -16.93
C SER A 52 -6.67 0.68 -16.18
N LEU A 53 -5.49 0.97 -16.74
CA LEU A 53 -4.21 0.73 -16.07
C LEU A 53 -4.03 1.68 -14.87
N GLU A 54 -4.40 2.95 -14.99
CA GLU A 54 -4.36 3.94 -13.93
C GLU A 54 -5.26 3.55 -12.76
N GLU A 55 -6.49 3.10 -13.02
CA GLU A 55 -7.41 2.58 -11.99
C GLU A 55 -6.81 1.38 -11.25
N ARG A 56 -6.21 0.43 -11.99
CA ARG A 56 -5.54 -0.73 -11.39
C ARG A 56 -4.32 -0.34 -10.55
N LEU A 57 -3.54 0.64 -10.99
CA LEU A 57 -2.40 1.15 -10.23
C LEU A 57 -2.86 1.79 -8.93
N SER A 58 -3.89 2.63 -8.98
CA SER A 58 -4.48 3.25 -7.79
C SER A 58 -4.92 2.20 -6.76
N TYR A 59 -5.59 1.14 -7.21
CA TYR A 59 -5.99 0.03 -6.35
C TYR A 59 -4.78 -0.68 -5.70
N PHE A 60 -3.71 -0.90 -6.45
CA PHE A 60 -2.49 -1.51 -5.91
C PHE A 60 -1.77 -0.60 -4.90
N ASP A 61 -1.77 0.72 -5.12
CA ASP A 61 -1.19 1.67 -4.17
C ASP A 61 -1.98 1.70 -2.86
N GLU A 62 -3.32 1.74 -2.91
CA GLU A 62 -4.16 1.65 -1.71
C GLU A 62 -3.94 0.35 -0.94
N MET A 63 -3.84 -0.77 -1.66
CA MET A 63 -3.56 -2.08 -1.05
C MET A 63 -2.18 -2.11 -0.39
N LYS A 64 -1.16 -1.54 -1.05
CA LYS A 64 0.20 -1.43 -0.52
C LYS A 64 0.21 -0.65 0.78
N ASP A 65 -0.48 0.48 0.83
CA ASP A 65 -0.54 1.35 2.02
C ASP A 65 -1.24 0.66 3.19
N SER A 66 -2.37 -0.01 2.93
CA SER A 66 -3.07 -0.81 3.94
C SER A 66 -2.21 -1.96 4.48
N LEU A 67 -1.46 -2.64 3.61
CA LEU A 67 -0.55 -3.71 4.02
C LEU A 67 0.60 -3.17 4.86
N SER A 68 1.23 -2.06 4.44
CA SER A 68 2.28 -1.39 5.20
C SER A 68 1.80 -0.98 6.59
N GLN A 69 0.61 -0.41 6.71
CA GLN A 69 0.01 -0.07 8.00
C GLN A 69 -0.25 -1.31 8.87
N SER A 70 -0.74 -2.39 8.28
CA SER A 70 -0.97 -3.65 8.99
C SER A 70 0.33 -4.24 9.56
N VAL A 71 1.43 -4.17 8.79
CA VAL A 71 2.76 -4.61 9.23
C VAL A 71 3.26 -3.77 10.41
N LEU A 72 3.09 -2.45 10.34
CA LEU A 72 3.47 -1.56 11.45
C LEU A 72 2.70 -1.86 12.73
N ILE A 73 1.38 -2.09 12.63
CA ILE A 73 0.54 -2.47 13.77
C ILE A 73 0.98 -3.83 14.35
N ALA A 74 1.29 -4.80 13.49
CA ALA A 74 1.77 -6.10 13.93
C ALA A 74 3.12 -5.98 14.68
N GLN A 75 4.04 -5.13 14.19
CA GLN A 75 5.31 -4.84 14.86
C GLN A 75 5.11 -4.16 16.22
N ASP A 76 4.26 -3.11 16.29
CA ASP A 76 3.94 -2.45 17.56
C ASP A 76 3.32 -3.43 18.56
N THR A 77 2.37 -4.25 18.10
CA THR A 77 1.74 -5.28 18.93
C THR A 77 2.75 -6.29 19.44
N ALA A 78 3.68 -6.74 18.58
CA ALA A 78 4.73 -7.68 18.97
C ALA A 78 5.66 -7.07 20.04
N GLU A 79 6.06 -5.80 19.89
CA GLU A 79 6.90 -5.13 20.88
C GLU A 79 6.15 -4.92 22.19
N ARG A 80 4.87 -4.56 22.16
CA ARG A 80 4.03 -4.44 23.35
C ARG A 80 3.86 -5.78 24.08
N VAL A 81 3.68 -6.88 23.35
CA VAL A 81 3.61 -8.23 23.92
C VAL A 81 4.94 -8.61 24.59
N LYS A 82 6.06 -8.31 23.94
CA LYS A 82 7.40 -8.55 24.48
C LYS A 82 7.66 -7.73 25.74
N GLN A 83 7.32 -6.45 25.73
CA GLN A 83 7.45 -5.58 26.90
C GLN A 83 6.59 -6.09 28.06
N ALA A 84 5.32 -6.41 27.81
CA ALA A 84 4.45 -6.98 28.83
C ALA A 84 4.94 -8.32 29.39
N ALA A 85 5.59 -9.15 28.55
CA ALA A 85 6.20 -10.39 29.00
C ALA A 85 7.43 -10.13 29.90
N ASN A 86 8.27 -9.16 29.56
CA ASN A 86 9.41 -8.75 30.38
C ASN A 86 8.95 -8.19 31.73
N ASP A 87 8.01 -7.25 31.74
CA ASP A 87 7.47 -6.66 32.97
C ASP A 87 6.87 -7.75 33.89
N ARG A 88 6.13 -8.70 33.31
CA ARG A 88 5.59 -9.84 34.06
C ARG A 88 6.69 -10.72 34.63
N SER A 89 7.74 -11.00 33.84
CA SER A 89 8.88 -11.80 34.28
C SER A 89 9.60 -11.14 35.47
N GLU A 90 9.87 -9.84 35.39
CA GLU A 90 10.49 -9.07 36.48
C GLU A 90 9.64 -9.11 37.75
N ASN A 91 8.32 -8.90 37.62
CA ASN A 91 7.40 -8.97 38.75
C ASN A 91 7.36 -10.37 39.39
N ILE A 92 7.41 -11.44 38.59
CA ILE A 92 7.45 -12.81 39.11
C ILE A 92 8.73 -13.06 39.91
N VAL A 93 9.88 -12.64 39.37
CA VAL A 93 11.18 -12.78 40.06
C VAL A 93 11.16 -12.00 41.36
N HIS A 94 10.75 -10.74 41.33
CA HIS A 94 10.71 -9.89 42.52
C HIS A 94 9.77 -10.45 43.60
N LYS A 95 8.62 -11.02 43.20
CA LYS A 95 7.69 -11.67 44.13
C LYS A 95 8.30 -12.94 44.74
N ALA A 96 8.96 -13.76 43.94
CA ALA A 96 9.63 -14.97 44.42
C ALA A 96 10.77 -14.64 45.41
N GLU A 97 11.53 -13.58 45.15
CA GLU A 97 12.57 -13.08 46.07
C GLU A 97 11.97 -12.62 47.41
N GLN A 98 10.86 -11.88 47.38
CA GLN A 98 10.15 -11.46 48.59
C GLN A 98 9.62 -12.64 49.40
N GLU A 99 8.98 -13.61 48.73
CA GLU A 99 8.47 -14.82 49.37
C GLU A 99 9.60 -15.66 49.99
N ALA A 100 10.73 -15.81 49.29
CA ALA A 100 11.90 -16.52 49.79
C ALA A 100 12.51 -15.82 51.02
N GLN A 101 12.61 -14.49 51.00
CA GLN A 101 13.10 -13.71 52.13
C GLN A 101 12.18 -13.85 53.35
N HIS A 102 10.87 -13.77 53.12
CA HIS A 102 9.88 -13.96 54.19
C HIS A 102 9.99 -15.35 54.83
N LEU A 103 10.12 -16.39 54.02
CA LEU A 103 10.28 -17.77 54.50
C LEU A 103 11.58 -17.96 55.30
N LEU A 104 12.68 -17.33 54.86
CA LEU A 104 13.95 -17.34 55.58
C LEU A 104 13.83 -16.66 56.96
N ASP A 105 13.13 -15.53 57.02
CA ASP A 105 12.95 -14.79 58.27
C ASP A 105 12.02 -15.54 59.24
N GLU A 106 10.95 -16.17 58.75
CA GLU A 106 10.14 -17.09 59.55
C GLU A 106 10.96 -18.26 60.10
N ALA A 107 11.80 -18.88 59.27
CA ALA A 107 12.63 -20.01 59.68
C ALA A 107 13.64 -19.59 60.77
N LYS A 108 14.29 -18.43 60.61
CA LYS A 108 15.17 -17.85 61.64
C LYS A 108 14.42 -17.55 62.93
N TYR A 109 13.23 -16.97 62.84
CA TYR A 109 12.41 -16.69 64.02
C TYR A 109 12.07 -17.97 64.79
N LYS A 110 11.59 -19.00 64.09
CA LYS A 110 11.28 -20.32 64.69
C LYS A 110 12.53 -20.97 65.30
N ALA A 111 13.68 -20.90 64.64
CA ALA A 111 14.93 -21.43 65.15
C ALA A 111 15.38 -20.73 66.45
N ASN A 112 15.28 -19.39 66.49
CA ASN A 112 15.62 -18.62 67.68
C ASN A 112 14.67 -18.89 68.86
N GLU A 113 13.38 -19.07 68.60
CA GLU A 113 12.41 -19.47 69.65
C GLU A 113 12.76 -20.83 70.26
N ILE A 114 13.11 -21.83 69.43
CA ILE A 114 13.56 -23.15 69.90
C ILE A 114 14.84 -23.01 70.76
N LEU A 115 15.82 -22.22 70.31
CA LEU A 115 17.05 -21.99 71.07
C LEU A 115 16.77 -21.32 72.43
N ARG A 116 15.85 -20.36 72.49
CA ARG A 116 15.47 -19.71 73.76
C ARG A 116 14.79 -20.68 74.71
N GLN A 117 13.91 -21.55 74.21
CA GLN A 117 13.24 -22.57 75.04
C GLN A 117 14.23 -23.58 75.64
N HIS A 118 15.25 -23.98 74.87
CA HIS A 118 16.29 -24.90 75.36
C HIS A 118 17.30 -24.27 76.33
N HIS A 119 17.42 -22.94 76.39
CA HIS A 119 18.34 -22.24 77.30
C HIS A 119 17.74 -21.98 78.70
N ILE A 120 16.46 -22.30 78.93
CA ILE A 120 15.73 -22.06 80.19
C ILE A 120 15.56 -23.36 81.02
N LEU A 121 16.10 -24.49 80.56
CA LEU A 121 16.22 -25.76 81.31
C LEU A 121 17.67 -25.98 81.75
#